data_AF-A0A3D8J083-F1
#
_entry.id   AF-A0A3D8J083-F1
#
_cell.length_a   1.000
_cell.length_b   1.000
_cell.length_c   1.000
_cell.angle_alpha   90.00
_cell.angle_beta   90.00
_cell.angle_gamma   90.00
#
_symmetry.space_group_name_H-M   'P 1'
#
loop_
_entity.id
_entity.type
_entity.pdbx_description
1 polymer ?
#
loop_
_entity_poly.entity_id
_entity_poly.type
_entity_poly.pdbx_seq_one_letter_code
_entity_poly.pdbx_strand_id
1 'polypeptide(L)'
;MLKSCLVLGVLSVLLFGAESPNPYIEASKKKKDPHVTSTHGKPVPRYQLLPPVTAKKPKPKPKPKPKIIIDENGKEVVVQEEEVKLSPQELELKEAKMKCIDDDGAWCWKVGIYYLEGKIVEQDYDEALKAFEAGCAKKSGGACYNAGYLYEFGRGDIPYDHAKALDYFLKSCNYGYDRGCGAWRDMK
;
A
#
# COMPACT_ATOMS: atom_id res chain seq x y z
N MET A 1 -23.23 31.56 -55.55
CA MET A 1 -23.97 30.29 -55.68
C MET A 1 -23.14 29.22 -54.99
N LEU A 2 -23.32 28.99 -53.69
CA LEU A 2 -24.10 27.90 -53.06
C LEU A 2 -24.01 26.51 -53.74
N LYS A 3 -23.62 25.54 -52.89
CA LYS A 3 -23.90 24.08 -52.87
C LYS A 3 -22.97 23.15 -53.67
N SER A 4 -22.19 22.36 -52.93
CA SER A 4 -22.33 20.89 -52.95
C SER A 4 -21.82 20.28 -51.64
N CYS A 5 -22.62 19.36 -51.12
CA CYS A 5 -22.53 18.70 -49.82
C CYS A 5 -21.99 17.27 -49.94
N LEU A 6 -21.50 16.76 -48.80
CA LEU A 6 -21.51 15.36 -48.30
C LEU A 6 -20.70 14.29 -49.05
N VAL A 7 -19.77 13.62 -48.34
CA VAL A 7 -19.85 12.23 -47.78
C VAL A 7 -18.75 12.14 -46.69
N LEU A 8 -19.03 12.18 -45.39
CA LEU A 8 -19.37 11.11 -44.42
C LEU A 8 -18.29 10.01 -44.18
N GLY A 9 -17.90 9.87 -42.90
CA GLY A 9 -17.27 8.68 -42.29
C GLY A 9 -15.75 8.80 -42.10
N VAL A 10 -15.13 8.63 -40.92
CA VAL A 10 -15.56 8.08 -39.62
C VAL A 10 -14.68 8.77 -38.57
N LEU A 11 -15.27 9.53 -37.65
CA LEU A 11 -14.58 9.95 -36.42
C LEU A 11 -14.50 8.72 -35.51
N SER A 12 -13.34 8.06 -35.47
CA SER A 12 -13.03 7.14 -34.38
C SER A 12 -12.80 7.93 -33.11
N VAL A 13 -13.88 8.05 -32.32
CA VAL A 13 -13.83 8.40 -30.91
C VAL A 13 -13.19 7.22 -30.19
N LEU A 14 -11.87 7.25 -30.02
CA LEU A 14 -11.20 6.38 -29.06
C LEU A 14 -11.29 7.03 -27.68
N LEU A 15 -12.27 6.51 -26.97
CA LEU A 15 -12.45 6.44 -25.52
C LEU A 15 -11.21 6.74 -24.68
N PHE A 16 -11.37 7.75 -23.82
CA PHE A 16 -10.99 7.81 -22.42
C PHE A 16 -9.98 6.76 -21.91
N GLY A 17 -8.75 7.23 -21.73
CA GLY A 17 -7.80 6.70 -20.76
C GLY A 17 -7.19 7.86 -19.98
N ALA A 18 -8.01 8.61 -19.24
CA ALA A 18 -7.49 9.53 -18.25
C ALA A 18 -7.03 8.69 -17.05
N GLU A 19 -5.81 8.15 -17.14
CA GLU A 19 -5.05 7.72 -15.97
C GLU A 19 -4.99 8.92 -15.03
N SER A 20 -5.67 8.81 -13.89
CA SER A 20 -5.52 9.77 -12.81
C SER A 20 -4.04 9.73 -12.41
N PRO A 21 -3.27 10.81 -12.66
CA PRO A 21 -1.83 10.78 -12.44
C PRO A 21 -1.59 10.53 -10.96
N ASN A 22 -0.88 9.43 -10.65
CA ASN A 22 -0.54 9.08 -9.27
C ASN A 22 0.30 10.23 -8.68
N PRO A 23 -0.24 10.98 -7.70
CA PRO A 23 0.38 12.21 -7.19
C PRO A 23 1.75 11.97 -6.52
N TYR A 24 2.09 10.71 -6.22
CA TYR A 24 3.39 10.33 -5.67
C TYR A 24 4.51 10.17 -6.72
N ILE A 25 4.20 9.95 -8.01
CA ILE A 25 5.22 9.88 -9.06
C ILE A 25 5.80 11.27 -9.34
N GLU A 26 4.97 12.31 -9.36
CA GLU A 26 5.41 13.69 -9.59
C GLU A 26 6.32 14.22 -8.47
N ALA A 27 6.07 13.83 -7.21
CA ALA A 27 6.91 14.20 -6.09
C ALA A 27 8.33 13.60 -6.15
N SER A 28 8.49 12.46 -6.84
CA SER A 28 9.79 11.77 -6.97
C SER A 28 10.73 12.36 -8.03
N LYS A 29 10.21 13.22 -8.93
CA LYS A 29 11.01 13.89 -9.98
C LYS A 29 11.86 15.05 -9.44
N LYS A 30 11.69 15.44 -8.16
CA LYS A 30 12.43 16.53 -7.52
C LYS A 30 13.17 16.05 -6.27
N LYS A 31 14.37 15.49 -6.47
CA LYS A 31 15.58 15.54 -5.60
C LYS A 31 16.51 14.37 -5.94
N LYS A 32 17.68 14.67 -6.51
CA LYS A 32 18.81 13.73 -6.59
C LYS A 32 19.54 13.78 -5.25
N ASP A 33 19.12 12.95 -4.30
CA ASP A 33 19.81 12.76 -3.02
C ASP A 33 20.88 11.65 -3.14
N PRO A 34 22.00 11.73 -2.40
CA PRO A 34 23.07 10.74 -2.45
C PRO A 34 22.58 9.37 -1.98
N HIS A 35 22.86 8.34 -2.77
CA HIS A 35 22.42 6.97 -2.53
C HIS A 35 23.08 6.35 -1.28
N VAL A 36 22.28 5.81 -0.38
CA VAL A 36 22.73 4.90 0.70
C VAL A 36 22.46 3.47 0.26
N THR A 37 23.39 2.55 0.53
CA THR A 37 23.39 1.18 0.03
C THR A 37 22.86 0.18 1.07
N SER A 38 22.24 -0.91 0.62
CA SER A 38 21.76 -2.01 1.47
C SER A 38 22.92 -2.86 2.00
N THR A 39 22.64 -3.86 2.84
CA THR A 39 23.63 -4.88 3.27
C THR A 39 24.29 -5.63 2.10
N HIS A 40 23.73 -5.52 0.90
CA HIS A 40 24.24 -6.08 -0.35
C HIS A 40 24.76 -5.01 -1.32
N GLY A 41 25.00 -3.78 -0.87
CA GLY A 41 25.59 -2.72 -1.68
C GLY A 41 24.65 -2.04 -2.68
N LYS A 42 23.36 -2.42 -2.74
CA LYS A 42 22.38 -1.84 -3.67
C LYS A 42 21.80 -0.51 -3.17
N PRO A 43 21.68 0.53 -4.01
CA PRO A 43 21.04 1.80 -3.62
C PRO A 43 19.59 1.58 -3.17
N VAL A 44 19.25 2.02 -1.96
CA VAL A 44 17.89 1.94 -1.41
C VAL A 44 17.26 3.34 -1.31
N PRO A 45 16.09 3.60 -1.92
CA PRO A 45 15.32 4.81 -1.71
C PRO A 45 15.13 5.19 -0.22
N ARG A 46 15.18 6.48 0.11
CA ARG A 46 15.20 6.97 1.50
C ARG A 46 14.01 6.53 2.37
N TYR A 47 12.83 6.32 1.79
CA TYR A 47 11.64 5.79 2.50
C TYR A 47 11.76 4.29 2.85
N GLN A 48 12.77 3.61 2.30
CA GLN A 48 13.09 2.20 2.52
C GLN A 48 14.22 2.00 3.54
N LEU A 49 14.84 3.09 4.00
CA LEU A 49 15.81 3.11 5.10
C LEU A 49 15.14 3.02 6.48
N LEU A 50 13.89 2.55 6.55
CA LEU A 50 13.27 2.21 7.82
C LEU A 50 14.20 1.22 8.53
N PRO A 51 14.65 1.55 9.76
CA PRO A 51 15.68 0.77 10.43
C PRO A 51 15.27 -0.70 10.44
N PRO A 52 16.20 -1.65 10.21
CA PRO A 52 15.93 -3.04 10.48
C PRO A 52 15.69 -3.15 11.97
N VAL A 53 14.43 -3.19 12.40
CA VAL A 53 14.16 -3.27 13.82
C VAL A 53 14.19 -4.73 14.20
N THR A 54 15.33 -5.14 14.72
CA THR A 54 15.47 -6.17 15.75
C THR A 54 14.64 -5.86 17.02
N ALA A 55 13.67 -4.94 16.97
CA ALA A 55 12.71 -4.74 18.03
C ALA A 55 11.74 -5.92 17.99
N LYS A 56 11.78 -6.72 19.05
CA LYS A 56 10.66 -7.56 19.48
C LYS A 56 9.36 -6.81 19.22
N LYS A 57 8.37 -7.51 18.62
CA LYS A 57 6.97 -7.09 18.56
C LYS A 57 6.66 -6.23 19.80
N PRO A 58 6.41 -4.91 19.66
CA PRO A 58 5.81 -4.16 20.74
C PRO A 58 4.61 -4.95 21.24
N LYS A 59 4.41 -5.02 22.55
CA LYS A 59 3.27 -5.77 23.06
C LYS A 59 2.01 -5.12 22.49
N PRO A 60 1.05 -5.90 21.95
CA PRO A 60 -0.20 -5.36 21.45
C PRO A 60 -0.79 -4.51 22.57
N LYS A 61 -1.15 -3.25 22.27
CA LYS A 61 -1.88 -2.41 23.22
C LYS A 61 -3.09 -3.23 23.70
N PRO A 62 -3.25 -3.45 25.02
CA PRO A 62 -4.32 -4.31 25.52
C PRO A 62 -5.65 -3.77 25.01
N LYS A 63 -6.44 -4.61 24.33
CA LYS A 63 -7.83 -4.28 24.02
C LYS A 63 -8.51 -3.92 25.35
N PRO A 64 -9.18 -2.76 25.46
CA PRO A 64 -9.88 -2.41 26.70
C PRO A 64 -10.89 -3.52 27.01
N LYS A 65 -10.79 -4.10 28.20
CA LYS A 65 -11.72 -5.14 28.65
C LYS A 65 -13.11 -4.50 28.82
N PRO A 66 -14.18 -5.15 28.33
CA PRO A 66 -15.53 -4.65 28.55
C PRO A 66 -15.82 -4.55 30.05
N LYS A 67 -16.32 -3.39 30.49
CA LYS A 67 -16.74 -3.18 31.88
C LYS A 67 -18.15 -3.73 32.03
N ILE A 68 -18.29 -4.78 32.83
CA ILE A 68 -19.57 -5.35 33.25
C ILE A 68 -19.98 -4.63 34.54
N ILE A 69 -21.15 -4.01 34.57
CA ILE A 69 -21.77 -3.53 35.82
C ILE A 69 -23.09 -4.26 36.03
N ILE A 70 -23.42 -4.49 37.30
CA ILE A 70 -24.70 -5.08 37.72
C ILE A 70 -25.64 -3.90 37.97
N ASP A 71 -26.81 -3.90 37.32
CA ASP A 71 -27.82 -2.88 37.56
C ASP A 71 -28.50 -3.05 38.93
N GLU A 72 -29.30 -2.06 39.34
CA GLU A 72 -30.05 -2.07 40.60
C GLU A 72 -31.06 -3.23 40.73
N ASN A 73 -31.33 -3.95 39.63
CA ASN A 73 -32.23 -5.10 39.55
C ASN A 73 -31.46 -6.43 39.47
N GLY A 74 -30.14 -6.43 39.65
CA GLY A 74 -29.31 -7.63 39.63
C GLY A 74 -29.02 -8.20 38.25
N LYS A 75 -29.30 -7.45 37.18
CA LYS A 75 -29.03 -7.88 35.80
C LYS A 75 -27.65 -7.39 35.37
N GLU A 76 -26.86 -8.28 34.79
CA GLU A 76 -25.60 -7.92 34.15
C GLU A 76 -25.89 -7.02 32.94
N VAL A 77 -25.50 -5.76 33.03
CA VAL A 77 -25.57 -4.81 31.92
C VAL A 77 -24.16 -4.58 31.40
N VAL A 78 -23.90 -5.08 30.19
CA VAL A 78 -22.73 -4.67 29.41
C VAL A 78 -22.96 -3.21 29.05
N VAL A 79 -22.20 -2.31 29.66
CA VAL A 79 -22.26 -0.89 29.27
C VAL A 79 -21.80 -0.81 27.83
N GLN A 80 -22.68 -0.22 27.02
CA GLN A 80 -22.50 0.03 25.60
C GLN A 80 -21.09 0.58 25.36
N GLU A 81 -20.44 0.01 24.33
CA GLU A 81 -19.17 0.45 23.79
C GLU A 81 -19.07 1.98 23.88
N GLU A 82 -18.16 2.49 24.70
CA GLU A 82 -17.65 3.84 24.51
C GLU A 82 -17.33 3.92 23.02
N GLU A 83 -18.03 4.79 22.27
CA GLU A 83 -17.67 5.09 20.88
C GLU A 83 -16.16 5.24 20.88
N VAL A 84 -15.46 4.29 20.25
CA VAL A 84 -14.01 4.37 20.16
C VAL A 84 -13.78 5.64 19.36
N LYS A 85 -13.44 6.74 20.05
CA LYS A 85 -13.06 8.01 19.44
C LYS A 85 -11.74 7.76 18.72
N LEU A 86 -11.84 7.13 17.55
CA LEU A 86 -10.75 6.94 16.62
C LEU A 86 -10.17 8.33 16.38
N SER A 87 -8.87 8.45 16.57
CA SER A 87 -8.16 9.64 16.12
C SER A 87 -8.42 9.84 14.62
N PRO A 88 -8.32 11.08 14.11
CA PRO A 88 -8.49 11.34 12.67
C PRO A 88 -7.64 10.43 11.77
N GLN A 89 -6.47 10.01 12.26
CA GLN A 89 -5.54 9.12 11.57
C GLN A 89 -6.02 7.66 11.55
N GLU A 90 -6.59 7.17 12.66
CA GLU A 90 -7.16 5.82 12.70
C GLU A 90 -8.45 5.72 11.87
N LEU A 91 -9.22 6.81 11.79
CA LEU A 91 -10.36 6.91 10.87
C LEU A 91 -9.90 6.82 9.41
N GLU A 92 -8.81 7.51 9.06
CA GLU A 92 -8.21 7.43 7.72
C GLU A 92 -7.78 6.00 7.37
N LEU A 93 -7.19 5.25 8.31
CA LEU A 93 -6.85 3.84 8.09
C LEU A 93 -8.12 2.99 7.87
N LYS A 94 -9.17 3.22 8.65
CA LYS A 94 -10.43 2.48 8.51
C LYS A 94 -11.05 2.72 7.13
N GLU A 95 -11.09 3.98 6.68
CA GLU A 95 -11.56 4.33 5.34
C GLU A 95 -10.69 3.73 4.25
N ALA A 96 -9.36 3.79 4.40
CA ALA A 96 -8.42 3.19 3.45
C ALA A 96 -8.63 1.68 3.32
N LYS A 97 -8.92 0.97 4.42
CA LYS A 97 -9.25 -0.46 4.39
C LYS A 97 -10.53 -0.74 3.62
N MET A 98 -11.59 0.04 3.85
CA MET A 98 -12.84 -0.11 3.12
C MET A 98 -12.62 0.10 1.62
N LYS A 99 -11.93 1.18 1.25
CA LYS A 99 -11.65 1.47 -0.17
C LYS A 99 -10.73 0.45 -0.85
N CYS A 100 -9.81 -0.16 -0.08
CA CYS A 100 -9.01 -1.27 -0.57
C CYS A 100 -9.88 -2.49 -0.96
N ILE A 101 -10.99 -2.73 -0.23
CA ILE A 101 -11.92 -3.81 -0.55
C ILE A 101 -12.69 -3.49 -1.85
N ASP A 102 -13.09 -2.24 -2.05
CA ASP A 102 -13.92 -1.73 -3.17
C ASP A 102 -13.17 -1.60 -4.53
N ASP A 103 -12.19 -2.47 -4.77
CA ASP A 103 -11.40 -2.60 -6.00
C ASP A 103 -10.38 -1.49 -6.34
N ASP A 104 -10.04 -0.62 -5.39
CA ASP A 104 -8.98 0.36 -5.60
C ASP A 104 -7.64 -0.13 -5.01
N GLY A 105 -6.77 -0.61 -5.92
CA GLY A 105 -5.43 -1.08 -5.55
C GLY A 105 -4.51 -0.01 -4.97
N ALA A 106 -4.77 1.29 -5.21
CA ALA A 106 -4.00 2.38 -4.62
C ALA A 106 -4.31 2.55 -3.13
N TRP A 107 -5.56 2.30 -2.70
CA TRP A 107 -5.89 2.28 -1.27
C TRP A 107 -5.28 1.08 -0.56
N CYS A 108 -5.22 -0.09 -1.20
CA CYS A 108 -4.50 -1.23 -0.63
C CYS A 108 -2.99 -0.94 -0.46
N TRP A 109 -2.38 -0.25 -1.43
CA TRP A 109 -1.01 0.26 -1.27
C TRP A 109 -0.90 1.18 -0.04
N LYS A 110 -1.85 2.10 0.12
CA LYS A 110 -1.86 3.03 1.26
C LYS A 110 -2.02 2.32 2.61
N VAL A 111 -2.89 1.32 2.69
CA VAL A 111 -3.03 0.43 3.87
C VAL A 111 -1.70 -0.26 4.17
N GLY A 112 -1.05 -0.83 3.15
CA GLY A 112 0.25 -1.47 3.31
C GLY A 112 1.32 -0.51 3.83
N ILE A 113 1.34 0.74 3.37
CA ILE A 113 2.25 1.77 3.88
C ILE A 113 1.99 2.08 5.36
N TYR A 114 0.73 2.16 5.80
CA TYR A 114 0.44 2.41 7.22
C TYR A 114 0.98 1.33 8.14
N TYR A 115 0.86 0.07 7.73
CA TYR A 115 1.43 -1.07 8.46
C TYR A 115 2.95 -1.17 8.31
N LEU A 116 3.50 -0.81 7.14
CA LEU A 116 4.95 -0.83 6.89
C LEU A 116 5.68 0.24 7.71
N GLU A 117 5.10 1.44 7.85
CA GLU A 117 5.73 2.56 8.55
C GLU A 117 5.43 2.56 10.06
N GLY A 118 4.31 1.98 10.48
CA GLY A 118 3.92 1.94 11.89
C GLY A 118 3.55 3.30 12.49
N LYS A 119 3.18 4.29 11.65
CA LYS A 119 2.89 5.68 12.10
C LYS A 119 1.49 5.86 12.68
N ILE A 120 0.50 5.15 12.12
CA ILE A 120 -0.91 5.22 12.54
C ILE A 120 -1.29 4.00 13.37
N VAL A 121 -0.82 2.83 12.94
CA VAL A 121 -0.96 1.55 13.63
C VAL A 121 0.41 1.01 13.98
N GLU A 122 0.44 -0.05 14.80
CA GLU A 122 1.68 -0.77 15.04
C GLU A 122 2.26 -1.31 13.73
N GLN A 123 3.59 -1.24 13.60
CA GLN A 123 4.28 -1.76 12.42
C GLN A 123 4.07 -3.27 12.33
N ASP A 124 3.58 -3.73 11.19
CA ASP A 124 3.31 -5.14 10.95
C ASP A 124 3.62 -5.46 9.48
N TYR A 125 4.70 -6.20 9.26
CA TYR A 125 5.15 -6.53 7.91
C TYR A 125 4.22 -7.54 7.22
N ASP A 126 3.55 -8.41 7.97
CA ASP A 126 2.64 -9.42 7.41
C ASP A 126 1.34 -8.75 6.95
N GLU A 127 0.78 -7.85 7.75
CA GLU A 127 -0.37 -7.04 7.34
C GLU A 127 -0.02 -6.08 6.19
N ALA A 128 1.19 -5.52 6.20
CA ALA A 128 1.68 -4.74 5.07
C ALA A 128 1.75 -5.58 3.79
N LEU A 129 2.31 -6.80 3.87
CA LEU A 129 2.41 -7.72 2.75
C LEU A 129 1.03 -8.09 2.21
N LYS A 130 0.09 -8.49 3.06
CA LYS A 130 -1.29 -8.81 2.65
C LYS A 130 -1.94 -7.65 1.90
N ALA A 131 -1.79 -6.43 2.40
CA ALA A 131 -2.34 -5.25 1.76
C ALA A 131 -1.65 -4.96 0.40
N PHE A 132 -0.33 -5.13 0.32
CA PHE A 132 0.39 -4.98 -0.95
C PHE A 132 0.05 -6.06 -1.97
N GLU A 133 -0.10 -7.32 -1.54
CA GLU A 133 -0.54 -8.42 -2.40
C GLU A 133 -1.97 -8.19 -2.92
N ALA A 134 -2.87 -7.73 -2.04
CA ALA A 134 -4.24 -7.34 -2.43
C ALA A 134 -4.23 -6.19 -3.44
N GLY A 135 -3.43 -5.14 -3.21
CA GLY A 135 -3.28 -4.04 -4.16
C GLY A 135 -2.66 -4.48 -5.48
N CYS A 136 -1.70 -5.40 -5.43
CA CYS A 136 -1.06 -5.95 -6.62
C CYS A 136 -2.04 -6.77 -7.47
N ALA A 137 -2.89 -7.58 -6.83
CA ALA A 137 -3.99 -8.29 -7.51
C ALA A 137 -4.96 -7.32 -8.20
N LYS A 138 -5.08 -6.09 -7.67
CA LYS A 138 -5.85 -4.97 -8.24
C LYS A 138 -5.04 -4.06 -9.17
N LYS A 139 -3.94 -4.58 -9.74
CA LYS A 139 -3.07 -3.89 -10.72
C LYS A 139 -2.41 -2.61 -10.21
N SER A 140 -2.28 -2.42 -8.90
CA SER A 140 -1.47 -1.32 -8.35
C SER A 140 0.01 -1.65 -8.47
N GLY A 141 0.68 -1.04 -9.45
CA GLY A 141 2.11 -1.27 -9.67
C GLY A 141 2.98 -0.89 -8.46
N GLY A 142 2.58 0.13 -7.68
CA GLY A 142 3.24 0.48 -6.43
C GLY A 142 3.05 -0.55 -5.32
N ALA A 143 1.88 -1.19 -5.25
CA ALA A 143 1.63 -2.30 -4.32
C ALA A 143 2.48 -3.53 -4.68
N CYS A 144 2.51 -3.91 -5.96
CA CYS A 144 3.36 -5.01 -6.42
C CYS A 144 4.83 -4.75 -6.11
N TYR A 145 5.33 -3.54 -6.34
CA TYR A 145 6.72 -3.18 -6.02
C TYR A 145 7.02 -3.38 -4.54
N ASN A 146 6.14 -2.93 -3.65
CA ASN A 146 6.35 -3.06 -2.21
C ASN A 146 6.21 -4.51 -1.71
N ALA A 147 5.36 -5.33 -2.32
CA ALA A 147 5.32 -6.77 -2.05
C ALA A 147 6.66 -7.43 -2.47
N GLY A 148 7.15 -7.12 -3.66
CA GLY A 148 8.45 -7.60 -4.14
C GLY A 148 9.60 -7.19 -3.22
N TYR A 149 9.57 -5.97 -2.71
CA TYR A 149 10.53 -5.48 -1.73
C TYR A 149 10.50 -6.28 -0.41
N LEU A 150 9.32 -6.61 0.13
CA LEU A 150 9.24 -7.40 1.36
C LEU A 150 9.85 -8.79 1.19
N TYR A 151 9.68 -9.42 0.03
CA TYR A 151 10.33 -10.68 -0.31
C TYR A 151 11.83 -10.53 -0.64
N GLU A 152 12.26 -9.44 -1.29
CA GLU A 152 13.68 -9.20 -1.61
C GLU A 152 14.54 -9.02 -0.36
N PHE A 153 13.98 -8.46 0.73
CA PHE A 153 14.77 -8.18 1.92
C PHE A 153 14.49 -9.12 3.09
N GLY A 154 13.36 -9.84 3.09
CA GLY A 154 12.91 -10.64 4.22
C GLY A 154 12.72 -9.78 5.47
N ARG A 155 11.48 -9.36 5.77
CA ARG A 155 11.17 -8.45 6.88
C ARG A 155 10.12 -9.07 7.80
N GLY A 156 10.32 -8.95 9.11
CA GLY A 156 9.46 -9.60 10.09
C GLY A 156 9.56 -11.12 9.98
N ASP A 157 8.41 -11.79 9.91
CA ASP A 157 8.31 -13.23 9.73
C ASP A 157 8.32 -13.65 8.24
N ILE A 158 8.44 -12.69 7.31
CA ILE A 158 8.51 -12.94 5.87
C ILE A 158 9.93 -13.37 5.49
N PRO A 159 10.13 -14.60 4.98
CA PRO A 159 11.44 -15.05 4.55
C PRO A 159 11.88 -14.32 3.27
N TYR A 160 13.19 -14.15 3.14
CA TYR A 160 13.80 -13.74 1.89
C TYR A 160 13.43 -14.74 0.77
N ASP A 161 12.90 -14.22 -0.34
CA ASP A 161 12.53 -15.01 -1.52
C ASP A 161 12.79 -14.22 -2.80
N HIS A 162 13.95 -14.45 -3.40
CA HIS A 162 14.38 -13.78 -4.62
C HIS A 162 13.44 -14.04 -5.81
N ALA A 163 12.91 -15.26 -5.94
CA ALA A 163 12.07 -15.63 -7.07
C ALA A 163 10.71 -14.91 -6.99
N LYS A 164 10.11 -14.86 -5.81
CA LYS A 164 8.89 -14.08 -5.58
C LYS A 164 9.13 -12.59 -5.79
N ALA A 165 10.23 -12.06 -5.25
CA ALA A 165 10.57 -10.65 -5.44
C ALA A 165 10.62 -10.28 -6.93
N LEU A 166 11.32 -11.07 -7.74
CA LEU A 166 11.41 -10.87 -9.19
C LEU A 166 10.04 -10.93 -9.88
N ASP A 167 9.17 -11.88 -9.52
CA ASP A 167 7.80 -11.97 -10.06
C ASP A 167 6.96 -10.72 -9.72
N TYR A 168 7.02 -10.24 -8.48
CA TYR A 168 6.32 -9.02 -8.07
C TYR A 168 6.87 -7.77 -8.75
N PHE A 169 8.19 -7.66 -8.94
CA PHE A 169 8.78 -6.55 -9.69
C PHE A 169 8.40 -6.58 -11.17
N LEU A 170 8.31 -7.76 -11.78
CA LEU A 170 7.79 -7.90 -13.15
C LEU A 170 6.33 -7.43 -13.26
N LYS A 171 5.46 -7.88 -12.34
CA LYS A 171 4.06 -7.43 -12.27
C LYS A 171 3.97 -5.91 -12.09
N SER A 172 4.77 -5.37 -11.18
CA SER A 172 4.87 -3.93 -10.95
C SER A 172 5.24 -3.16 -12.23
N CYS A 173 6.22 -3.65 -12.98
CA CYS A 173 6.59 -3.08 -14.27
C CYS A 173 5.46 -3.16 -15.30
N ASN A 174 4.81 -4.31 -15.42
CA ASN A 174 3.69 -4.54 -16.33
C ASN A 174 2.48 -3.64 -16.01
N TYR A 175 2.35 -3.19 -14.76
CA TYR A 175 1.34 -2.21 -14.33
C TYR A 175 1.83 -0.76 -14.35
N GLY A 176 2.88 -0.46 -15.11
CA GLY A 176 3.32 0.91 -15.39
C GLY A 176 4.10 1.58 -14.26
N TYR A 177 4.61 0.81 -13.28
CA TYR A 177 5.42 1.39 -12.20
C TYR A 177 6.91 1.30 -12.54
N ASP A 178 7.50 2.42 -12.94
CA ASP A 178 8.89 2.51 -13.43
C ASP A 178 9.93 1.91 -12.46
N ARG A 179 9.72 2.06 -11.15
CA ARG A 179 10.63 1.47 -10.14
C ARG A 179 10.58 -0.06 -10.16
N GLY A 180 9.43 -0.65 -10.47
CA GLY A 180 9.30 -2.08 -10.70
C GLY A 180 10.11 -2.53 -11.91
N CYS A 181 10.07 -1.77 -13.01
CA CYS A 181 10.88 -2.06 -14.19
C CYS A 181 12.39 -1.94 -13.94
N GLY A 182 12.81 -1.00 -13.09
CA GLY A 182 14.19 -0.90 -12.63
C GLY A 182 14.59 -2.11 -11.80
N ALA A 183 13.86 -2.36 -10.70
CA ALA A 183 14.15 -3.47 -9.79
C ALA A 183 14.15 -4.84 -10.50
N TRP A 184 13.19 -5.09 -11.41
CA TRP A 184 13.15 -6.33 -12.16
C TRP A 184 14.38 -6.52 -13.06
N ARG A 185 14.84 -5.45 -13.74
CA ARG A 185 16.04 -5.51 -14.59
C ARG A 185 17.31 -5.70 -13.76
N ASP A 186 17.39 -5.06 -12.60
CA ASP A 186 18.56 -5.11 -11.73
C ASP A 186 18.70 -6.45 -10.96
N MET A 187 17.66 -7.30 -11.01
CA MET A 187 17.61 -8.60 -10.35
C MET A 187 17.64 -9.79 -11.32
N LYS A 188 17.56 -9.53 -12.62
CA LYS A 188 17.68 -10.55 -13.67
C LYS A 188 19.13 -10.74 -14.07
#